data_AF-A0A933JAH4-F1
#
_entry.id   AF-A0A933JAH4-F1
#
_cell.length_a   1.000
_cell.length_b   1.000
_cell.length_c   1.000
_cell.angle_alpha   90.00
_cell.angle_beta   90.00
_cell.angle_gamma   90.00
#
_symmetry.space_group_name_H-M   'P 1'
#
loop_
_entity.id
_entity.type
_entity.pdbx_description
1 polymer ?
#
loop_
_entity_poly.entity_id
_entity_poly.type
_entity_poly.pdbx_seq_one_letter_code
_entity_poly.pdbx_strand_id
1 'polypeptide(L)'
;MVNWKRIVCYIFVLAVLLVLTVFPTSAGDVENKVDGLLKTLEEGNPRQREIATSEIFCLNKKEGLGAKRQEVISALRRNLKDENHIVRQGAATTLHEVDPSSKEVIPVFIEALQEKTTYYDLYAAVILKDFGSEANDAVPALIGLLKDNWRGKKLNWAITLEKIGTPEALAAVKPFRRKMEIQETFSKPFRIVSESVVISSLGTLGFIGLYLWSRHRRKKGGKIICWPLLIPMVFWGFCIYVAFWNRTHIGLIIPVYEAEFYLSIVLFAMTLAGIIPWLVNVLRWRKKCTAPGALAS
;
A
#
# COMPACT_ATOMS: atom_id res chain seq x y z
N MET A 1 32.07 6.33 47.88
CA MET A 1 32.16 6.24 46.41
C MET A 1 30.75 6.24 45.84
N VAL A 2 30.38 7.28 45.10
CA VAL A 2 29.05 7.38 44.48
C VAL A 2 28.92 6.34 43.37
N ASN A 3 27.88 5.51 43.43
CA ASN A 3 27.65 4.45 42.44
C ASN A 3 27.11 5.04 41.13
N TRP A 4 28.02 5.50 40.28
CA TRP A 4 27.74 6.24 39.04
C TRP A 4 26.82 5.46 38.08
N LYS A 5 26.86 4.12 38.12
CA LYS A 5 25.96 3.26 37.33
C LYS A 5 24.49 3.45 37.71
N ARG A 6 24.18 3.64 39.00
CA ARG A 6 22.80 3.87 39.46
C ARG A 6 22.29 5.24 39.04
N ILE A 7 23.13 6.28 39.09
CA ILE A 7 22.74 7.64 38.74
C ILE A 7 22.43 7.76 37.25
N VAL A 8 23.27 7.18 36.38
CA VAL A 8 23.00 7.13 34.94
C VAL A 8 21.69 6.39 34.63
N CYS A 9 21.41 5.30 35.37
CA CYS A 9 20.17 4.55 35.22
C CYS A 9 18.94 5.38 35.64
N TYR A 10 19.01 6.11 36.76
CA TYR A 10 17.93 7.00 37.21
C TYR A 10 17.68 8.17 36.25
N ILE A 11 18.74 8.79 35.72
CA ILE A 11 18.60 9.87 34.73
C ILE A 11 17.94 9.34 33.45
N PHE A 12 18.30 8.13 33.01
CA PHE A 12 17.69 7.51 31.85
C PHE A 12 16.21 7.19 32.07
N VAL A 13 15.85 6.61 33.22
CA VAL A 13 14.45 6.32 33.58
C VAL A 13 13.64 7.61 33.70
N LEU A 14 14.18 8.65 34.35
CA LEU A 14 13.53 9.95 34.44
C LEU A 14 13.35 10.59 33.07
N ALA A 15 14.35 10.51 32.18
CA ALA A 15 14.23 11.03 30.82
C ALA A 15 13.15 10.29 30.01
N VAL A 16 13.06 8.96 30.14
CA VAL A 16 11.99 8.17 29.49
C VAL A 16 10.62 8.52 30.07
N LEU A 17 10.48 8.64 31.39
CA LEU A 17 9.23 9.04 32.03
C LEU A 17 8.82 10.47 31.62
N LEU A 18 9.77 11.39 31.53
CA LEU A 18 9.53 12.78 31.15
C LEU A 18 9.10 12.86 29.67
N VAL A 19 9.71 12.07 28.79
CA VAL A 19 9.26 11.88 27.40
C VAL A 19 7.83 11.35 27.35
N LEU A 20 7.49 10.32 28.14
CA LEU A 20 6.14 9.76 28.19
C LEU A 20 5.09 10.75 28.74
N THR A 21 5.47 11.70 29.60
CA THR A 21 4.57 12.73 30.11
C THR A 21 4.44 13.96 29.20
N VAL A 22 5.44 14.24 28.36
CA VAL A 22 5.47 15.42 27.48
C VAL A 22 4.80 15.14 26.13
N PHE A 23 4.74 13.88 25.68
CA PHE A 23 3.90 13.50 24.55
C PHE A 23 2.49 13.16 25.04
N PRO A 24 1.49 14.05 24.89
CA PRO A 24 0.12 13.68 25.19
C PRO A 24 -0.23 12.43 24.38
N THR A 25 -0.82 11.43 25.03
CA THR A 25 -1.33 10.26 24.35
C THR A 25 -2.41 10.72 23.39
N SER A 26 -2.12 10.69 22.09
CA SER A 26 -3.03 11.08 20.99
C SER A 26 -4.43 10.44 21.09
N ALA A 27 -4.56 9.36 21.87
CA ALA A 27 -5.82 8.72 22.22
C ALA A 27 -6.85 9.66 22.89
N GLY A 28 -6.41 10.58 23.78
CA GLY A 28 -7.35 11.45 24.50
C GLY A 28 -8.05 12.48 23.61
N ASP A 29 -7.33 12.99 22.60
CA ASP A 29 -7.89 13.95 21.65
C ASP A 29 -8.90 13.30 20.70
N VAL A 30 -8.64 12.04 20.30
CA VAL A 30 -9.55 11.26 19.45
C VAL A 30 -10.84 10.96 20.18
N GLU A 31 -10.78 10.53 21.45
CA GLU A 31 -11.97 10.18 22.22
C GLU A 31 -12.90 11.39 22.41
N ASN A 32 -12.35 12.55 22.79
CA ASN A 32 -13.12 13.79 22.91
C ASN A 32 -13.77 14.20 21.59
N LYS A 33 -13.06 14.03 20.47
CA LYS A 33 -13.59 14.32 19.14
C LYS A 33 -14.72 13.37 18.76
N VAL A 34 -14.55 12.07 19.04
CA VAL A 34 -15.58 11.05 18.79
C VAL A 34 -16.83 11.35 19.62
N ASP A 35 -16.70 11.74 20.88
CA ASP A 35 -17.85 12.09 21.73
C ASP A 35 -18.66 13.26 21.15
N GLY A 36 -17.99 14.29 20.63
CA GLY A 36 -18.66 15.40 19.94
C GLY A 36 -19.41 14.95 18.67
N LEU A 37 -18.85 14.00 17.93
CA LEU A 37 -19.47 13.45 16.72
C LEU A 37 -20.64 12.52 17.05
N LEU A 38 -20.52 11.70 18.10
CA LEU A 38 -21.62 10.86 18.59
C LEU A 38 -22.82 11.72 19.00
N LYS A 39 -22.58 12.81 19.73
CA LYS A 39 -23.64 13.76 20.08
C LYS A 39 -24.28 14.38 18.83
N THR A 40 -23.46 14.76 17.84
CA THR A 40 -23.95 15.33 16.58
C THR A 40 -24.80 14.34 15.77
N LEU A 41 -24.48 13.04 15.81
CA LEU A 41 -25.28 11.99 15.19
C LEU A 41 -26.66 11.83 15.83
N GLU A 42 -26.81 12.16 17.12
CA GLU A 42 -28.07 11.98 17.85
C GLU A 42 -28.96 13.23 17.77
N GLU A 43 -28.38 14.41 17.94
CA GLU A 43 -29.14 15.67 18.09
C GLU A 43 -29.09 16.56 16.84
N GLY A 44 -28.14 16.32 15.93
CA GLY A 44 -27.91 17.16 14.76
C GLY A 44 -29.02 17.06 13.72
N ASN A 45 -29.16 18.09 12.88
CA ASN A 45 -30.00 18.03 11.69
C ASN A 45 -29.41 17.05 10.64
N PRO A 46 -30.16 16.65 9.59
CA PRO A 46 -29.69 15.62 8.66
C PRO A 46 -28.32 15.92 8.00
N ARG A 47 -28.03 17.20 7.70
CA ARG A 47 -26.71 17.58 7.14
C ARG A 47 -25.60 17.43 8.17
N GLN A 48 -25.86 17.80 9.43
CA GLN A 48 -24.90 17.62 10.52
C GLN A 48 -24.65 16.13 10.80
N ARG A 49 -25.70 15.30 10.76
CA ARG A 49 -25.57 13.84 10.92
C ARG A 49 -24.76 13.23 9.77
N GLU A 50 -25.02 13.63 8.54
CA GLU A 50 -24.22 13.21 7.37
C GLU A 50 -22.74 13.59 7.56
N ILE A 51 -22.44 14.85 7.89
CA ILE A 51 -21.07 15.31 8.13
C ILE A 51 -20.42 14.48 9.23
N ALA A 52 -21.13 14.24 10.34
CA ALA A 52 -20.64 13.42 11.44
C ALA A 52 -20.31 11.99 11.00
N THR A 53 -21.16 11.33 10.21
CA THR A 53 -20.84 9.99 9.67
C THR A 53 -19.59 9.98 8.80
N SER A 54 -19.41 11.00 7.96
CA SER A 54 -18.24 11.12 7.07
C SER A 54 -16.95 11.43 7.84
N GLU A 55 -17.05 12.21 8.91
CA GLU A 55 -15.91 12.55 9.75
C GLU A 55 -15.45 11.35 10.57
N ILE A 56 -16.38 10.57 11.11
CA ILE A 56 -16.09 9.29 11.78
C ILE A 56 -15.39 8.33 10.81
N PHE A 57 -15.86 8.23 9.56
CA PHE A 57 -15.21 7.41 8.54
C PHE A 57 -13.75 7.83 8.31
N CYS A 58 -13.52 9.14 8.13
CA CYS A 58 -12.17 9.67 7.92
C CYS A 58 -11.27 9.47 9.14
N LEU A 59 -11.81 9.65 10.35
CA LEU A 59 -11.09 9.44 11.62
C LEU A 59 -10.67 7.98 11.78
N ASN A 60 -11.58 7.03 11.53
CA ASN A 60 -11.27 5.61 11.61
C ASN A 60 -10.11 5.22 10.68
N LYS A 61 -10.08 5.78 9.46
CA LYS A 61 -9.04 5.49 8.47
C LYS A 61 -7.66 6.09 8.82
N LYS A 62 -7.63 7.25 9.50
CA LYS A 62 -6.38 7.95 9.82
C LYS A 62 -5.77 7.50 11.15
N GLU A 63 -6.59 7.44 12.19
CA GLU A 63 -6.15 7.34 13.59
C GLU A 63 -6.76 6.14 14.31
N GLY A 64 -7.89 5.63 13.81
CA GLY A 64 -8.65 4.55 14.43
C GLY A 64 -9.51 5.04 15.59
N LEU A 65 -10.60 4.32 15.88
CA LEU A 65 -11.60 4.73 16.88
C LEU A 65 -11.26 4.33 18.34
N GLY A 66 -10.16 3.61 18.56
CA GLY A 66 -9.71 3.20 19.90
C GLY A 66 -10.79 2.51 20.73
N ALA A 67 -10.90 2.89 22.01
CA ALA A 67 -11.88 2.35 22.96
C ALA A 67 -13.33 2.69 22.60
N LYS A 68 -13.55 3.79 21.87
CA LYS A 68 -14.88 4.28 21.47
C LYS A 68 -15.48 3.55 20.26
N ARG A 69 -14.76 2.61 19.64
CA ARG A 69 -15.22 1.86 18.46
C ARG A 69 -16.62 1.26 18.66
N GLN A 70 -16.88 0.64 19.81
CA GLN A 70 -18.15 -0.05 20.04
C GLN A 70 -19.33 0.92 20.21
N GLU A 71 -19.08 2.09 20.83
CA GLU A 71 -20.07 3.16 20.95
C GLU A 71 -20.43 3.71 19.56
N VAL A 72 -19.42 3.93 18.71
CA VAL A 72 -19.59 4.34 17.32
C VAL A 72 -20.42 3.34 16.52
N ILE A 73 -20.10 2.04 16.60
CA ILE A 73 -20.90 0.99 15.93
C ILE A 73 -22.38 1.09 16.35
N SER A 74 -22.63 1.25 17.65
CA SER A 74 -23.98 1.31 18.20
C SER A 74 -24.75 2.55 17.70
N ALA A 75 -24.07 3.71 17.63
CA ALA A 75 -24.65 4.94 17.11
C ALA A 75 -24.92 4.88 15.60
N LEU A 76 -24.01 4.29 14.82
CA LEU A 76 -24.19 4.11 13.38
C LEU A 76 -25.36 3.16 13.07
N ARG A 77 -25.53 2.08 13.84
CA ARG A 77 -26.69 1.18 13.70
C ARG A 77 -28.02 1.88 13.91
N ARG A 78 -28.10 2.86 14.83
CA ARG A 78 -29.31 3.70 14.97
C ARG A 78 -29.54 4.55 13.73
N ASN A 79 -28.49 5.14 13.17
CA ASN A 79 -28.55 5.99 11.98
C ASN A 79 -28.83 5.23 10.67
N LEU A 80 -28.68 3.89 10.64
CA LEU A 80 -29.17 3.08 9.50
C LEU A 80 -30.68 3.21 9.29
N LYS A 81 -31.44 3.65 10.31
CA LYS A 81 -32.90 3.85 10.26
C LYS A 81 -33.29 5.33 10.17
N ASP A 82 -32.34 6.22 9.86
CA ASP A 82 -32.60 7.65 9.71
C ASP A 82 -33.63 7.92 8.60
N GLU A 83 -34.46 8.94 8.77
CA GLU A 83 -35.43 9.36 7.75
C GLU A 83 -34.74 9.81 6.45
N ASN A 84 -33.56 10.42 6.57
CA ASN A 84 -32.79 10.90 5.42
C ASN A 84 -31.93 9.78 4.82
N HIS A 85 -32.17 9.46 3.55
CA HIS A 85 -31.44 8.42 2.80
C HIS A 85 -29.92 8.66 2.74
N ILE A 86 -29.47 9.92 2.66
CA ILE A 86 -28.05 10.26 2.63
C ILE A 86 -27.38 9.90 3.96
N VAL A 87 -28.06 10.16 5.08
CA VAL A 87 -27.60 9.79 6.42
C VAL A 87 -27.56 8.27 6.57
N ARG A 88 -28.58 7.54 6.10
CA ARG A 88 -28.57 6.06 6.10
C ARG A 88 -27.39 5.50 5.33
N GLN A 89 -27.13 6.01 4.12
CA GLN A 89 -26.04 5.56 3.26
C GLN A 89 -24.66 5.90 3.85
N GLY A 90 -24.51 7.08 4.43
CA GLY A 90 -23.31 7.49 5.18
C GLY A 90 -23.07 6.56 6.37
N ALA A 91 -24.10 6.30 7.17
CA ALA A 91 -24.02 5.40 8.32
C ALA A 91 -23.67 3.95 7.90
N ALA A 92 -24.28 3.43 6.84
CA ALA A 92 -23.98 2.11 6.30
C ALA A 92 -22.54 1.99 5.77
N THR A 93 -22.06 3.03 5.09
CA THR A 93 -20.68 3.12 4.59
C THR A 93 -19.69 3.10 5.74
N THR A 94 -19.89 3.97 6.73
CA THR A 94 -19.02 4.06 7.89
C THR A 94 -19.09 2.78 8.73
N LEU A 95 -20.26 2.16 8.85
CA LEU A 95 -20.42 0.91 9.58
C LEU A 95 -19.68 -0.25 8.90
N HIS A 96 -19.76 -0.38 7.57
CA HIS A 96 -18.98 -1.39 6.83
C HIS A 96 -17.47 -1.21 7.03
N GLU A 97 -16.98 0.04 7.05
CA GLU A 97 -15.55 0.31 7.28
C GLU A 97 -15.10 -0.04 8.72
N VAL A 98 -15.97 0.22 9.71
CA VAL A 98 -15.65 -0.03 11.13
C VAL A 98 -15.87 -1.49 11.51
N ASP A 99 -16.88 -2.13 10.92
CA ASP A 99 -17.32 -3.52 11.11
C ASP A 99 -17.71 -4.14 9.75
N PRO A 100 -16.73 -4.66 8.97
CA PRO A 100 -16.99 -5.25 7.65
C PRO A 100 -17.87 -6.49 7.65
N SER A 101 -18.15 -7.07 8.83
CA SER A 101 -19.01 -8.25 8.97
C SER A 101 -20.47 -7.87 9.24
N SER A 102 -20.79 -6.57 9.32
CA SER A 102 -22.13 -6.10 9.66
C SER A 102 -23.11 -6.27 8.49
N LYS A 103 -23.87 -7.38 8.49
CA LYS A 103 -24.87 -7.67 7.44
C LYS A 103 -26.08 -6.73 7.45
N GLU A 104 -26.27 -5.98 8.53
CA GLU A 104 -27.35 -5.00 8.70
C GLU A 104 -27.29 -3.88 7.64
N VAL A 105 -26.14 -3.67 7.00
CA VAL A 105 -25.95 -2.66 5.95
C VAL A 105 -26.44 -3.12 4.57
N ILE A 106 -26.63 -4.42 4.35
CA ILE A 106 -26.98 -4.99 3.04
C ILE A 106 -28.28 -4.36 2.49
N PRO A 107 -29.39 -4.27 3.24
CA PRO A 107 -30.63 -3.66 2.75
C PRO A 107 -30.44 -2.19 2.34
N VAL A 108 -29.65 -1.41 3.10
CA VAL A 108 -29.38 0.00 2.80
C VAL A 108 -28.61 0.15 1.49
N PHE A 109 -27.65 -0.74 1.21
CA PHE A 109 -26.95 -0.72 -0.07
C PHE A 109 -27.80 -1.23 -1.24
N ILE A 110 -28.75 -2.15 -1.01
CA ILE A 110 -29.72 -2.55 -2.03
C ILE A 110 -30.62 -1.38 -2.42
N GLU A 111 -31.10 -0.59 -1.45
CA GLU A 111 -31.83 0.66 -1.71
C GLU A 111 -30.97 1.65 -2.52
N ALA A 112 -29.72 1.85 -2.10
CA ALA A 112 -28.78 2.77 -2.76
C ALA A 112 -28.47 2.39 -4.22
N LEU A 113 -28.57 1.10 -4.60
CA LEU A 113 -28.45 0.67 -6.00
C LEU A 113 -29.59 1.20 -6.87
N GLN A 114 -30.79 1.36 -6.30
CA GLN A 114 -31.99 1.76 -7.03
C GLN A 114 -32.11 3.28 -7.15
N GLU A 115 -31.44 4.03 -6.28
CA GLU A 115 -31.38 5.48 -6.36
C GLU A 115 -30.64 5.93 -7.63
N LYS A 116 -31.21 6.91 -8.34
CA LYS A 116 -30.65 7.42 -9.61
C LYS A 116 -29.43 8.33 -9.42
N THR A 117 -28.90 8.45 -8.20
CA THR A 117 -27.71 9.27 -7.94
C THR A 117 -26.44 8.57 -8.41
N THR A 118 -25.66 9.24 -9.26
CA THR A 118 -24.52 8.67 -9.97
C THR A 118 -23.30 8.36 -9.09
N TYR A 119 -23.36 8.39 -7.76
CA TYR A 119 -22.18 8.10 -6.92
C TYR A 119 -22.39 6.87 -6.02
N TYR A 120 -23.53 6.80 -5.33
CA TYR A 120 -23.80 5.77 -4.34
C TYR A 120 -24.04 4.37 -4.94
N ASP A 121 -24.54 4.27 -6.18
CA ASP A 121 -24.78 2.99 -6.87
C ASP A 121 -23.50 2.17 -7.12
N LEU A 122 -22.38 2.85 -7.39
CA LEU A 122 -21.09 2.19 -7.58
C LEU A 122 -20.55 1.68 -6.25
N TYR A 123 -20.63 2.54 -5.23
CA TYR A 123 -20.07 2.25 -3.92
C TYR A 123 -20.85 1.13 -3.24
N ALA A 124 -22.18 1.15 -3.33
CA ALA A 124 -23.07 0.07 -2.89
C ALA A 124 -22.69 -1.26 -3.54
N ALA A 125 -22.45 -1.28 -4.86
CA ALA A 125 -22.04 -2.50 -5.55
C ALA A 125 -20.67 -3.04 -5.09
N VAL A 126 -19.71 -2.14 -4.81
CA VAL A 126 -18.39 -2.52 -4.28
C VAL A 126 -18.52 -3.14 -2.89
N ILE A 127 -19.35 -2.58 -2.02
CA ILE A 127 -19.56 -3.11 -0.68
C ILE A 127 -20.30 -4.45 -0.74
N LEU A 128 -21.38 -4.54 -1.53
CA LEU A 128 -22.14 -5.79 -1.69
C LEU A 128 -21.28 -6.94 -2.24
N LYS A 129 -20.26 -6.62 -3.05
CA LYS A 129 -19.26 -7.59 -3.54
C LYS A 129 -18.44 -8.18 -2.38
N ASP A 130 -18.11 -7.38 -1.36
CA ASP A 130 -17.33 -7.85 -0.21
C ASP A 130 -18.09 -8.89 0.62
N PHE A 131 -19.43 -8.79 0.66
CA PHE A 131 -20.32 -9.77 1.31
C PHE A 131 -20.51 -11.07 0.50
N GLY A 132 -20.18 -11.08 -0.79
CA GLY A 132 -20.28 -12.26 -1.65
C GLY A 132 -21.69 -12.88 -1.62
N SER A 133 -21.78 -14.19 -1.36
CA SER A 133 -23.06 -14.93 -1.34
C SER A 133 -24.03 -14.50 -0.24
N GLU A 134 -23.60 -13.65 0.70
CA GLU A 134 -24.52 -13.10 1.70
C GLU A 134 -25.37 -11.97 1.14
N ALA A 135 -24.93 -11.33 0.05
CA ALA A 135 -25.63 -10.26 -0.65
C ALA A 135 -26.57 -10.77 -1.77
N ASN A 136 -27.09 -12.00 -1.65
CA ASN A 136 -27.97 -12.60 -2.67
C ASN A 136 -29.20 -11.75 -2.98
N ASP A 137 -29.74 -11.06 -1.98
CA ASP A 137 -30.91 -10.18 -2.14
C ASP A 137 -30.64 -8.99 -3.08
N ALA A 138 -29.36 -8.65 -3.34
CA ALA A 138 -28.97 -7.60 -4.27
C ALA A 138 -29.01 -8.02 -5.74
N VAL A 139 -29.08 -9.32 -6.03
CA VAL A 139 -28.99 -9.88 -7.39
C VAL A 139 -30.04 -9.27 -8.33
N PRO A 140 -31.34 -9.18 -7.98
CA PRO A 140 -32.34 -8.59 -8.87
C PRO A 140 -32.06 -7.12 -9.19
N ALA A 141 -31.61 -6.34 -8.19
CA ALA A 141 -31.29 -4.93 -8.36
C ALA A 141 -30.10 -4.75 -9.32
N LEU A 142 -29.02 -5.51 -9.12
CA LEU A 142 -27.83 -5.46 -9.96
C LEU A 142 -28.12 -5.91 -11.41
N ILE A 143 -28.97 -6.92 -11.62
CA ILE A 143 -29.42 -7.33 -12.95
C ILE A 143 -30.20 -6.21 -13.65
N GLY A 144 -31.07 -5.51 -12.90
CA GLY A 144 -31.77 -4.33 -13.40
C GLY A 144 -30.81 -3.25 -13.89
N LEU A 145 -29.76 -2.97 -13.10
CA LEU A 145 -28.74 -1.98 -13.45
C LEU A 145 -27.89 -2.38 -14.68
N LEU A 146 -27.59 -3.66 -14.86
CA LEU A 146 -26.88 -4.14 -16.04
C LEU A 146 -27.66 -3.91 -17.35
N LYS A 147 -28.99 -3.99 -17.29
CA LYS A 147 -29.87 -3.76 -18.44
C LYS A 147 -29.97 -2.27 -18.80
N ASP A 148 -29.81 -1.37 -17.83
CA ASP A 148 -29.79 0.07 -18.07
C ASP A 148 -28.57 0.46 -18.92
N ASN A 149 -28.80 1.05 -20.10
CA ASN A 149 -27.74 1.41 -21.05
C ASN A 149 -27.01 2.71 -20.71
N TRP A 150 -27.57 3.53 -19.81
CA TRP A 150 -27.01 4.85 -19.52
C TRP A 150 -25.72 4.80 -18.70
N ARG A 151 -25.45 3.68 -18.03
CA ARG A 151 -24.46 3.67 -16.96
C ARG A 151 -23.16 2.98 -17.41
N GLY A 152 -22.08 3.75 -17.52
CA GLY A 152 -20.72 3.26 -17.80
C GLY A 152 -20.11 2.35 -16.71
N LYS A 153 -20.90 1.92 -15.72
CA LYS A 153 -20.49 1.18 -14.52
C LYS A 153 -20.83 -0.31 -14.57
N LYS A 154 -21.32 -0.80 -15.72
CA LYS A 154 -21.77 -2.20 -15.90
C LYS A 154 -20.75 -3.24 -15.45
N LEU A 155 -19.46 -2.95 -15.62
CA LEU A 155 -18.41 -3.87 -15.22
C LEU A 155 -18.43 -4.14 -13.71
N ASN A 156 -18.55 -3.11 -12.88
CA ASN A 156 -18.49 -3.29 -11.43
C ASN A 156 -19.68 -4.11 -10.93
N TRP A 157 -20.89 -3.88 -11.48
CA TRP A 157 -22.04 -4.72 -11.17
C TRP A 157 -21.89 -6.15 -11.65
N ALA A 158 -21.29 -6.36 -12.82
CA ALA A 158 -21.02 -7.70 -13.33
C ALA A 158 -20.01 -8.44 -12.43
N ILE A 159 -18.96 -7.77 -11.97
CA ILE A 159 -17.99 -8.33 -11.00
C ILE A 159 -18.67 -8.62 -9.65
N THR A 160 -19.53 -7.72 -9.16
CA THR A 160 -20.31 -7.95 -7.94
C THR A 160 -21.19 -9.20 -8.07
N LEU A 161 -21.92 -9.33 -9.18
CA LEU A 161 -22.76 -10.51 -9.46
C LEU A 161 -21.94 -11.80 -9.55
N GLU A 162 -20.76 -11.76 -10.19
CA GLU A 162 -19.85 -12.91 -10.23
C GLU A 162 -19.40 -13.33 -8.82
N LYS A 163 -19.10 -12.35 -7.97
CA LYS A 163 -18.66 -12.60 -6.59
C LYS A 163 -19.78 -13.12 -5.69
N ILE A 164 -21.02 -12.71 -5.91
CA ILE A 164 -22.20 -13.25 -5.23
C ILE A 164 -22.38 -14.73 -5.59
N GLY A 165 -22.21 -15.08 -6.87
CA GLY A 165 -22.07 -16.48 -7.30
C GLY A 165 -23.37 -17.29 -7.36
N THR A 166 -24.55 -16.67 -7.23
CA THR A 166 -25.82 -17.37 -7.43
C THR A 166 -25.99 -17.79 -8.91
N PRO A 167 -26.77 -18.86 -9.19
CA PRO A 167 -27.05 -19.28 -10.56
C PRO A 167 -27.60 -18.15 -11.43
N GLU A 168 -28.49 -17.33 -10.86
CA GLU A 168 -29.09 -16.17 -11.52
C GLU A 168 -28.05 -15.09 -11.84
N ALA A 169 -27.15 -14.82 -10.90
CA ALA A 169 -26.08 -13.84 -11.09
C ALA A 169 -25.08 -14.28 -12.17
N LEU A 170 -24.66 -15.55 -12.13
CA LEU A 170 -23.74 -16.11 -13.13
C LEU A 170 -24.34 -16.14 -14.53
N ALA A 171 -25.65 -16.43 -14.65
CA ALA A 171 -26.36 -16.38 -15.92
C ALA A 171 -26.38 -14.95 -16.50
N ALA A 172 -26.59 -13.93 -15.67
CA ALA A 172 -26.59 -12.52 -16.09
C ALA A 172 -25.21 -12.01 -16.51
N VAL A 173 -24.12 -12.53 -15.93
CA VAL A 173 -22.74 -12.08 -16.19
C VAL A 173 -22.12 -12.77 -17.41
N LYS A 174 -22.60 -13.94 -17.81
CA LYS A 174 -22.13 -14.70 -19.00
C LYS A 174 -21.89 -13.83 -20.25
N PRO A 175 -22.79 -12.93 -20.68
CA PRO A 175 -22.56 -12.07 -21.85
C PRO A 175 -21.47 -10.99 -21.63
N PHE A 176 -21.13 -10.66 -20.38
CA PHE A 176 -20.15 -9.61 -20.03
C PHE A 176 -18.74 -10.16 -19.79
N ARG A 177 -18.57 -11.47 -19.57
CA ARG A 177 -17.29 -12.13 -19.22
C ARG A 177 -16.10 -11.69 -20.08
N ARG A 178 -16.27 -11.67 -21.41
CA ARG A 178 -15.21 -11.23 -22.35
C ARG A 178 -14.76 -9.78 -22.14
N LYS A 179 -15.69 -8.88 -21.78
CA LYS A 179 -15.35 -7.47 -21.45
C LYS A 179 -14.65 -7.36 -20.09
N MET A 180 -14.97 -8.25 -19.14
CA MET A 180 -14.32 -8.25 -17.81
C MET A 180 -12.87 -8.70 -17.87
N GLU A 181 -12.58 -9.78 -18.61
CA GLU A 181 -11.24 -10.30 -18.80
C GLU A 181 -10.27 -9.27 -19.39
N ILE A 182 -10.73 -8.50 -20.38
CA ILE A 182 -9.92 -7.44 -21.01
C ILE A 182 -9.52 -6.38 -19.98
N GLN A 183 -10.43 -5.93 -19.12
CA GLN A 183 -10.16 -4.86 -18.16
C GLN A 183 -9.33 -5.33 -16.95
N GLU A 184 -9.53 -6.56 -16.46
CA GLU A 184 -8.64 -7.15 -15.46
C GLU A 184 -7.20 -7.30 -15.95
N THR A 185 -7.02 -7.60 -17.24
CA THR A 185 -5.70 -7.74 -17.86
C THR A 185 -4.94 -6.41 -17.86
N PHE A 186 -5.64 -5.26 -17.94
CA PHE A 186 -5.02 -3.94 -17.85
C PHE A 186 -4.76 -3.46 -16.42
N SER A 187 -5.51 -3.93 -15.42
CA SER A 187 -5.34 -3.47 -14.02
C SER A 187 -4.19 -4.17 -13.28
N LYS A 188 -3.91 -5.44 -13.56
CA LYS A 188 -2.83 -6.23 -12.94
C LYS A 188 -1.40 -5.71 -13.20
N PRO A 189 -0.99 -5.28 -14.41
CA PRO A 189 0.39 -4.84 -14.67
C PRO A 189 0.76 -3.53 -13.97
N PHE A 190 -0.20 -2.62 -13.75
CA PHE A 190 0.10 -1.29 -13.19
C PHE A 190 0.56 -1.34 -11.72
N ARG A 191 0.04 -2.30 -10.94
CA ARG A 191 0.37 -2.47 -9.51
C ARG A 191 1.77 -3.06 -9.29
N ILE A 192 2.21 -3.96 -10.18
CA ILE A 192 3.52 -4.61 -10.12
C ILE A 192 4.64 -3.61 -10.45
N VAL A 193 4.38 -2.67 -11.36
CA VAL A 193 5.34 -1.64 -11.79
C VAL A 193 5.65 -0.64 -10.66
N SER A 194 4.66 -0.23 -9.87
CA SER A 194 4.91 0.72 -8.76
C SER A 194 5.77 0.12 -7.64
N GLU A 195 5.55 -1.15 -7.31
CA GLU A 195 6.29 -1.81 -6.22
C GLU A 195 7.76 -2.05 -6.61
N SER A 196 8.01 -2.40 -7.88
CA SER A 196 9.37 -2.63 -8.39
C SER A 196 10.19 -1.35 -8.59
N VAL A 197 9.54 -0.23 -8.97
CA VAL A 197 10.18 1.09 -9.04
C VAL A 197 10.60 1.57 -7.64
N VAL A 198 9.73 1.43 -6.64
CA VAL A 198 10.02 1.85 -5.26
C VAL A 198 11.16 1.03 -4.64
N ILE A 199 11.20 -0.29 -4.86
CA ILE A 199 12.28 -1.16 -4.38
C ILE A 199 13.62 -0.77 -5.01
N SER A 200 13.64 -0.44 -6.30
CA SER A 200 14.85 -0.02 -7.02
C SER A 200 15.37 1.35 -6.53
N SER A 201 14.48 2.30 -6.26
CA SER A 201 14.83 3.61 -5.71
C SER A 201 15.33 3.54 -4.26
N LEU A 202 14.77 2.66 -3.43
CA LEU A 202 15.25 2.47 -2.06
C LEU A 202 16.61 1.76 -2.00
N GLY A 203 16.84 0.79 -2.88
CA GLY A 203 18.13 0.11 -3.01
C GLY A 203 19.25 1.09 -3.36
N THR A 204 19.04 1.95 -4.37
CA THR A 204 20.02 2.96 -4.80
C THR A 204 20.35 3.98 -3.69
N LEU A 205 19.37 4.44 -2.92
CA LEU A 205 19.61 5.33 -1.77
C LEU A 205 20.40 4.64 -0.64
N GLY A 206 20.10 3.36 -0.36
CA GLY A 206 20.86 2.54 0.59
C GLY A 206 22.35 2.40 0.19
N PHE A 207 22.63 2.26 -1.10
CA PHE A 207 24.00 2.20 -1.62
C PHE A 207 24.75 3.53 -1.49
N ILE A 208 24.09 4.67 -1.76
CA ILE A 208 24.68 5.99 -1.57
C ILE A 208 25.04 6.20 -0.08
N GLY A 209 24.15 5.80 0.83
CA GLY A 209 24.40 5.85 2.28
C GLY A 209 25.61 5.01 2.70
N LEU A 210 25.72 3.76 2.25
CA LEU A 210 26.86 2.86 2.53
C LEU A 210 28.17 3.37 1.92
N TYR A 211 28.12 3.95 0.72
CA TYR A 211 29.27 4.56 0.07
C TYR A 211 29.77 5.79 0.84
N LEU A 212 28.87 6.69 1.22
CA LEU A 212 29.20 7.87 2.02
C LEU A 212 29.70 7.49 3.42
N TRP A 213 29.11 6.47 4.06
CA TRP A 213 29.58 5.93 5.34
C TRP A 213 31.00 5.33 5.23
N SER A 214 31.27 4.55 4.19
CA SER A 214 32.60 4.00 3.89
C SER A 214 33.64 5.12 3.65
N ARG A 215 33.24 6.18 2.93
CA ARG A 215 34.09 7.36 2.70
C ARG A 215 34.33 8.16 3.98
N HIS A 216 33.34 8.28 4.86
CA HIS A 216 33.50 8.93 6.16
C HIS A 216 34.43 8.13 7.08
N ARG A 217 34.32 6.80 7.13
CA ARG A 217 35.26 5.94 7.89
C ARG A 217 36.69 6.02 7.37
N ARG A 218 36.90 6.17 6.06
CA ARG A 218 38.26 6.39 5.48
C ARG A 218 38.95 7.62 6.04
N LYS A 219 38.22 8.72 6.24
CA LYS A 219 38.78 9.95 6.80
C LYS A 219 39.22 9.82 8.27
N LYS A 220 38.70 8.82 9.00
CA LYS A 220 39.04 8.55 10.40
C LYS A 220 40.08 7.42 10.59
N GLY A 221 40.78 7.01 9.52
CA GLY A 221 41.91 6.08 9.63
C GLY A 221 41.56 4.61 9.94
N GLY A 222 40.28 4.22 9.85
CA GLY A 222 39.88 2.82 10.06
C GLY A 222 40.22 1.93 8.86
N LYS A 223 40.77 0.73 9.10
CA LYS A 223 40.98 -0.30 8.06
C LYS A 223 39.62 -0.76 7.49
N ILE A 224 39.50 -0.78 6.17
CA ILE A 224 38.29 -1.24 5.47
C ILE A 224 38.43 -2.73 5.16
N ILE A 225 37.43 -3.53 5.53
CA ILE A 225 37.32 -4.93 5.10
C ILE A 225 36.60 -4.93 3.74
N CYS A 226 37.15 -5.63 2.73
CA CYS A 226 36.74 -5.64 1.30
C CYS A 226 35.32 -6.15 0.96
N TRP A 227 34.40 -6.20 1.93
CA TRP A 227 33.01 -6.57 1.69
C TRP A 227 32.19 -5.63 0.78
N PRO A 228 32.48 -4.31 0.61
CA PRO A 228 31.61 -3.44 -0.18
C PRO A 228 31.74 -3.61 -1.71
N LEU A 229 32.67 -4.44 -2.20
CA LEU A 229 32.83 -4.71 -3.65
C LEU A 229 32.22 -6.05 -4.09
N LEU A 230 32.00 -6.99 -3.17
CA LEU A 230 31.47 -8.33 -3.48
C LEU A 230 29.93 -8.34 -3.52
N ILE A 231 29.29 -7.56 -2.65
CA ILE A 231 27.83 -7.42 -2.56
C ILE A 231 27.21 -6.83 -3.86
N PRO A 232 27.79 -5.80 -4.51
CA PRO A 232 27.27 -5.27 -5.77
C PRO A 232 27.31 -6.28 -6.91
N MET A 233 28.34 -7.14 -6.97
CA MET A 233 28.50 -8.16 -8.01
C MET A 233 27.41 -9.24 -7.93
N VAL A 234 27.07 -9.67 -6.71
CA VAL A 234 26.02 -10.65 -6.47
C VAL A 234 24.63 -10.05 -6.70
N PHE A 235 24.41 -8.80 -6.26
CA PHE A 235 23.15 -8.09 -6.47
C PHE A 235 22.87 -7.81 -7.96
N TRP A 236 23.89 -7.38 -8.71
CA TRP A 236 23.76 -7.18 -10.16
C TRP A 236 23.61 -8.51 -10.91
N GLY A 237 24.30 -9.58 -10.48
CA GLY A 237 24.08 -10.92 -11.01
C GLY A 237 22.64 -11.39 -10.80
N PHE A 238 22.04 -11.09 -9.64
CA PHE A 238 20.64 -11.36 -9.34
C PHE A 238 19.69 -10.51 -10.20
N CYS A 239 19.94 -9.21 -10.36
CA CYS A 239 19.14 -8.34 -11.23
C CYS A 239 19.20 -8.76 -12.71
N ILE A 240 20.37 -9.17 -13.20
CA ILE A 240 20.55 -9.70 -14.57
C ILE A 240 19.83 -11.05 -14.71
N TYR A 241 19.92 -11.93 -13.72
CA TYR A 241 19.20 -13.21 -13.70
C TYR A 241 17.67 -12.99 -13.71
N VAL A 242 17.15 -12.06 -12.91
CA VAL A 242 15.72 -11.70 -12.89
C VAL A 242 15.28 -11.07 -14.22
N ALA A 243 16.10 -10.19 -14.81
CA ALA A 243 15.83 -9.61 -16.13
C ALA A 243 15.84 -10.66 -17.25
N PHE A 244 16.74 -11.65 -17.17
CA PHE A 244 16.82 -12.76 -18.13
C PHE A 244 15.66 -13.75 -17.95
N TRP A 245 15.29 -14.08 -16.70
CA TRP A 245 14.12 -14.89 -16.36
C TRP A 245 12.82 -14.26 -16.87
N ASN A 246 12.67 -12.94 -16.72
CA ASN A 246 11.55 -12.20 -17.29
C ASN A 246 11.55 -12.29 -18.83
N ARG A 247 12.70 -12.20 -19.50
CA ARG A 247 12.80 -12.27 -20.96
C ARG A 247 12.49 -13.65 -21.54
N THR A 248 12.78 -14.73 -20.81
CA THR A 248 12.54 -16.12 -21.26
C THR A 248 11.14 -16.63 -20.93
N HIS A 249 10.48 -16.13 -19.88
CA HIS A 249 9.11 -16.53 -19.49
C HIS A 249 8.03 -15.55 -19.92
N ILE A 250 8.35 -14.26 -20.08
CA ILE A 250 7.46 -13.22 -20.60
C ILE A 250 7.86 -12.98 -22.05
N GLY A 251 7.45 -13.92 -22.90
CA GLY A 251 7.54 -13.79 -24.34
C GLY A 251 6.67 -12.63 -24.82
N LEU A 252 7.36 -11.68 -25.46
CA LEU A 252 6.87 -10.64 -26.36
C LEU A 252 6.29 -9.35 -25.76
N ILE A 253 6.71 -8.27 -26.45
CA ILE A 253 6.29 -6.87 -26.38
C ILE A 253 7.04 -6.11 -25.29
N ILE A 254 8.09 -5.35 -25.67
CA ILE A 254 8.13 -3.85 -25.65
C ILE A 254 9.39 -3.37 -26.42
N PRO A 255 9.30 -2.43 -27.40
CA PRO A 255 10.46 -1.78 -28.04
C PRO A 255 10.94 -0.51 -27.31
N VAL A 256 10.49 -0.26 -26.07
CA VAL A 256 10.85 0.95 -25.29
C VAL A 256 12.11 0.73 -24.44
N TYR A 257 12.63 -0.50 -24.40
CA TYR A 257 13.80 -0.86 -23.60
C TYR A 257 15.16 -0.51 -24.24
N GLU A 258 15.24 -0.07 -25.49
CA GLU A 258 16.55 0.17 -26.11
C GLU A 258 17.30 1.35 -25.45
N ALA A 259 16.64 2.48 -25.16
CA ALA A 259 17.35 3.65 -24.63
C ALA A 259 17.92 3.45 -23.21
N GLU A 260 17.16 2.81 -22.30
CA GLU A 260 17.62 2.57 -20.93
C GLU A 260 18.64 1.42 -20.84
N PHE A 261 18.53 0.42 -21.72
CA PHE A 261 19.52 -0.65 -21.82
C PHE A 261 20.86 -0.10 -22.32
N TYR A 262 20.85 0.76 -23.35
CA TYR A 262 22.07 1.44 -23.82
C TYR A 262 22.68 2.35 -22.75
N LEU A 263 21.88 3.10 -21.97
CA LEU A 263 22.40 3.94 -20.89
C LEU A 263 23.05 3.11 -19.78
N SER A 264 22.46 1.96 -19.43
CA SER A 264 23.03 1.04 -18.45
C SER A 264 24.33 0.38 -18.94
N ILE A 265 24.42 0.03 -20.23
CA ILE A 265 25.66 -0.48 -20.85
C ILE A 265 26.75 0.58 -20.88
N VAL A 266 26.42 1.84 -21.22
CA VAL A 266 27.38 2.94 -21.26
C VAL A 266 27.91 3.24 -19.85
N LEU A 267 27.05 3.28 -18.85
CA LEU A 267 27.46 3.46 -17.46
C LEU A 267 28.31 2.27 -16.96
N PHE A 268 27.98 1.05 -17.37
CA PHE A 268 28.77 -0.15 -17.08
C PHE A 268 30.16 -0.11 -17.74
N ALA A 269 30.24 0.31 -19.01
CA ALA A 269 31.49 0.50 -19.73
C ALA A 269 32.36 1.60 -19.09
N MET A 270 31.75 2.69 -18.60
CA MET A 270 32.46 3.74 -17.87
C MET A 270 33.02 3.23 -16.53
N THR A 271 32.28 2.39 -15.80
CA THR A 271 32.81 1.73 -14.60
C THR A 271 33.94 0.75 -14.92
N LEU A 272 33.85 -0.02 -15.99
CA LEU A 272 34.94 -0.89 -16.44
C LEU A 272 36.18 -0.08 -16.87
N ALA A 273 36.00 1.04 -17.56
CA ALA A 273 37.09 1.96 -17.93
C ALA A 273 37.82 2.54 -16.71
N GLY A 274 37.14 2.70 -15.57
CA GLY A 274 37.77 3.05 -14.29
C GLY A 274 38.48 1.88 -13.58
N ILE A 275 38.00 0.65 -13.78
CA ILE A 275 38.55 -0.57 -13.16
C ILE A 275 39.79 -1.09 -13.92
N ILE A 276 39.87 -0.89 -15.23
CA ILE A 276 41.00 -1.37 -16.07
C ILE A 276 42.35 -0.75 -15.64
N PRO A 277 42.49 0.57 -15.41
CA PRO A 277 43.73 1.16 -14.89
C PRO A 277 44.12 0.60 -13.51
N TRP A 278 43.13 0.28 -12.67
CA TRP A 278 43.36 -0.35 -11.37
C TRP A 278 43.86 -1.79 -11.52
N LEU A 279 43.26 -2.60 -12.40
CA LEU A 279 43.72 -3.95 -12.74
C LEU A 279 45.13 -3.96 -13.36
N VAL A 280 45.43 -3.01 -14.24
CA VAL A 280 46.77 -2.86 -14.84
C VAL A 280 47.80 -2.54 -13.76
N ASN A 281 47.47 -1.69 -12.78
CA ASN A 281 48.37 -1.39 -11.66
C ASN A 281 48.54 -2.59 -10.71
N VAL A 282 47.48 -3.36 -10.46
CA VAL A 282 47.55 -4.61 -9.67
C VAL A 282 48.41 -5.67 -10.37
N LEU A 283 48.28 -5.83 -11.70
CA LEU A 283 49.10 -6.75 -12.48
C LEU A 283 50.57 -6.29 -12.57
N ARG A 284 50.81 -4.98 -12.65
CA ARG A 284 52.15 -4.38 -12.63
C ARG A 284 52.82 -4.55 -11.26
N TRP A 285 52.05 -4.44 -10.18
CA TRP A 285 52.48 -4.76 -8.81
C TRP A 285 52.81 -6.24 -8.66
N ARG A 286 51.96 -7.14 -9.17
CA ARG A 286 52.21 -8.59 -9.16
C ARG A 286 53.48 -8.97 -9.93
N LYS A 287 53.73 -8.37 -11.11
CA LYS A 287 54.99 -8.55 -11.87
C LYS A 287 56.23 -8.09 -11.10
N LYS A 288 56.12 -7.02 -10.30
CA LYS A 288 57.20 -6.57 -9.40
C LYS A 288 57.46 -7.57 -8.27
N CYS A 289 56.42 -8.24 -7.78
CA CYS A 289 56.55 -9.28 -6.75
C CYS A 289 57.03 -10.64 -7.28
N THR A 290 56.93 -10.90 -8.58
CA THR A 290 57.36 -12.17 -9.22
C THR A 290 58.63 -12.03 -10.08
N ALA A 291 59.33 -10.89 -10.03
CA ALA A 291 60.61 -10.73 -10.72
C ALA A 291 61.70 -11.53 -9.99
N PRO A 292 62.46 -12.41 -10.67
CA PRO A 292 63.56 -13.15 -10.05
C PRO A 292 64.62 -12.16 -9.56
N GLY A 293 64.86 -12.12 -8.25
CA GLY A 293 65.83 -11.23 -7.60
C GLY A 293 65.27 -10.17 -6.65
N ALA A 294 63.94 -10.06 -6.46
CA ALA A 294 63.36 -9.15 -5.46
C ALA A 294 63.17 -9.77 -4.06
N LEU A 295 63.53 -11.04 -3.92
CA LEU A 295 63.92 -11.72 -2.68
C LEU A 295 65.17 -12.49 -3.12
N ALA A 296 66.36 -12.19 -2.61
CA ALA A 296 67.52 -13.04 -2.91
C ALA A 296 67.39 -14.34 -2.10
N SER A 297 66.50 -15.21 -2.58
CA SER A 297 66.36 -16.64 -2.29
C SER A 297 65.56 -17.26 -3.43
#